data_AF-A0A377M4E8-F1
#
_entry.id   AF-A0A377M4E8-F1
#
_cell.length_a   1.000
_cell.length_b   1.000
_cell.length_c   1.000
_cell.angle_alpha   90.00
_cell.angle_beta   90.00
_cell.angle_gamma   90.00
#
_symmetry.space_group_name_H-M   'P 1'
#
loop_
_entity.id
_entity.type
_entity.pdbx_description
1 polymer ?
#
loop_
_entity_poly.entity_id
_entity_poly.type
_entity_poly.pdbx_seq_one_letter_code
_entity_poly.pdbx_strand_id
1 'polypeptide(L)'
;MTCVMGGAQHFADCITAIREKSPNIKIETLVPDFRGRMDRALDILTATPPDVFNHNLENVPRLYRQVRPGADYNWSLKLLERFKEAHPHIPTKSGLMVGLGETNDEIIEVMRDLRRHGVTMLTLGQYLQPSRHHLPVQRYVSPDEFDEMKAEAMAMGFTHAACGPFVRSSYHADMQAKGEEVK
;
A
#
# COMPACT_ATOMS: atom_id res chain seq x y z
N MET A 1 13.65 -21.43 -12.46
CA MET A 1 12.42 -21.40 -11.64
C MET A 1 11.46 -20.41 -12.28
N THR A 2 10.73 -20.85 -13.31
CA THR A 2 9.77 -20.01 -14.02
C THR A 2 8.55 -19.82 -13.14
N CYS A 3 8.24 -18.56 -12.79
CA CYS A 3 7.12 -18.22 -11.93
C CYS A 3 5.79 -18.38 -12.69
N VAL A 4 5.27 -19.62 -12.75
CA VAL A 4 3.96 -19.95 -13.33
C VAL A 4 2.81 -19.37 -12.49
N MET A 5 3.07 -19.07 -11.21
CA MET A 5 2.07 -18.69 -10.19
C MET A 5 1.94 -17.18 -9.95
N GLY A 6 2.60 -16.31 -10.73
CA GLY A 6 2.54 -14.86 -10.53
C GLY A 6 3.18 -14.33 -9.24
N GLY A 7 3.85 -15.19 -8.46
CA GLY A 7 4.60 -14.83 -7.24
C GLY A 7 3.86 -15.12 -5.94
N ALA A 8 2.53 -15.29 -5.99
CA ALA A 8 1.70 -15.45 -4.78
C ALA A 8 2.07 -16.67 -3.93
N GLN A 9 2.43 -17.81 -4.56
CA GLN A 9 2.88 -19.01 -3.83
C GLN A 9 4.12 -18.72 -2.98
N HIS A 10 5.05 -17.91 -3.47
CA HIS A 10 6.25 -17.58 -2.73
C HIS A 10 5.94 -16.80 -1.44
N PHE A 11 4.98 -15.86 -1.50
CA PHE A 11 4.49 -15.17 -0.31
C PHE A 11 3.87 -16.15 0.69
N ALA A 12 3.01 -17.07 0.23
CA ALA A 12 2.40 -18.08 1.09
C ALA A 12 3.45 -18.99 1.76
N ASP A 13 4.43 -19.47 1.00
CA ASP A 13 5.51 -20.32 1.51
C ASP A 13 6.34 -19.58 2.58
N CYS A 14 6.64 -18.29 2.36
CA CYS A 14 7.32 -17.44 3.34
C CYS A 14 6.50 -17.24 4.62
N ILE A 15 5.20 -16.96 4.50
CA ILE A 15 4.30 -16.79 5.66
C ILE A 15 4.29 -18.08 6.50
N THR A 16 4.11 -19.23 5.85
CA THR A 16 4.10 -20.54 6.52
C THR A 16 5.42 -20.79 7.25
N ALA A 17 6.56 -20.65 6.55
CA ALA A 17 7.87 -20.89 7.14
C ALA A 17 8.19 -19.96 8.32
N ILE A 18 7.72 -18.71 8.28
CA ILE A 18 7.87 -17.76 9.39
C ILE A 18 6.99 -18.20 10.57
N ARG A 19 5.72 -18.55 10.33
CA ARG A 19 4.80 -18.99 11.41
C ARG A 19 5.27 -20.27 12.07
N GLU A 20 5.86 -21.21 11.33
CA GLU A 20 6.46 -22.43 11.89
C GLU A 20 7.59 -22.15 12.88
N LYS A 21 8.42 -21.13 12.59
CA LYS A 21 9.58 -20.76 13.44
C LYS A 21 9.23 -19.77 14.54
N SER A 22 8.21 -18.94 14.34
CA SER A 22 7.86 -17.84 15.22
C SER A 22 6.36 -17.58 15.16
N PRO A 23 5.53 -18.39 15.82
CA PRO A 23 4.07 -18.39 15.65
C PRO A 23 3.39 -17.08 16.06
N ASN A 24 4.02 -16.31 16.94
CA ASN A 24 3.47 -15.06 17.48
C ASN A 24 3.92 -13.81 16.72
N ILE A 25 4.80 -13.92 15.72
CA ILE A 25 5.26 -12.75 14.97
C ILE A 25 4.15 -12.24 14.06
N LYS A 26 4.00 -10.92 13.98
CA LYS A 26 3.07 -10.27 13.06
C LYS A 26 3.72 -10.12 11.69
N ILE A 27 2.99 -10.51 10.64
CA ILE A 27 3.49 -10.52 9.27
C ILE A 27 2.70 -9.52 8.44
N GLU A 28 3.37 -8.48 7.93
CA GLU A 28 2.84 -7.61 6.87
C GLU A 28 3.43 -8.06 5.52
N THR A 29 2.58 -8.21 4.50
CA THR A 29 3.04 -8.48 3.13
C THR A 29 2.82 -7.28 2.24
N LEU A 30 3.82 -6.91 1.44
CA LEU A 30 3.68 -5.96 0.33
C LEU A 30 3.69 -6.71 -0.99
N VAL A 31 2.52 -6.87 -1.62
CA VAL A 31 2.34 -7.70 -2.80
C VAL A 31 2.33 -6.89 -4.11
N PRO A 32 2.72 -7.47 -5.25
CA PRO A 32 2.49 -6.87 -6.56
C PRO A 32 0.99 -6.92 -6.93
N ASP A 33 0.66 -6.38 -8.11
CA ASP A 33 -0.70 -6.38 -8.66
C ASP A 33 -1.14 -7.75 -9.26
N PHE A 34 -0.23 -8.72 -9.34
CA PHE A 34 -0.46 -10.06 -9.92
C PHE A 34 -1.06 -10.05 -11.34
N ARG A 35 -0.72 -9.07 -12.17
CA ARG A 35 -1.22 -8.84 -13.55
C ARG A 35 -1.86 -10.05 -14.25
N GLY A 36 -3.18 -9.97 -14.47
CA GLY A 36 -3.95 -11.00 -15.18
C GLY A 36 -4.13 -12.33 -14.44
N ARG A 37 -3.67 -12.43 -13.18
CA ARG A 37 -3.72 -13.64 -12.34
C ARG A 37 -4.22 -13.34 -10.92
N MET A 38 -5.03 -12.30 -10.74
CA MET A 38 -5.56 -11.88 -9.44
C MET A 38 -6.33 -13.01 -8.73
N ASP A 39 -7.22 -13.71 -9.44
CA ASP A 39 -8.03 -14.80 -8.84
C ASP A 39 -7.13 -15.86 -8.21
N ARG A 40 -6.20 -16.41 -9.00
CA ARG A 40 -5.25 -17.42 -8.53
C ARG A 40 -4.36 -16.91 -7.38
N ALA A 41 -3.96 -15.64 -7.42
CA ALA A 41 -3.16 -15.06 -6.36
C ALA A 41 -3.96 -14.91 -5.06
N LEU A 42 -5.20 -14.44 -5.15
CA LEU A 42 -6.10 -14.32 -4.00
C LEU A 42 -6.46 -15.68 -3.42
N ASP A 43 -6.70 -16.72 -4.23
CA ASP A 43 -6.96 -18.08 -3.74
C ASP A 43 -5.82 -18.57 -2.83
N ILE A 44 -4.58 -18.35 -3.27
CA ILE A 44 -3.38 -18.76 -2.53
C ILE A 44 -3.22 -17.93 -1.25
N LEU A 45 -3.30 -16.60 -1.35
CA LEU A 45 -3.07 -15.70 -0.21
C LEU A 45 -4.20 -15.73 0.81
N THR A 46 -5.40 -16.14 0.40
CA THR A 46 -6.55 -16.36 1.28
C THR A 46 -6.36 -17.61 2.14
N ALA A 47 -5.73 -18.66 1.60
CA ALA A 47 -5.40 -19.87 2.35
C ALA A 47 -4.29 -19.64 3.39
N THR A 48 -3.40 -18.67 3.13
CA THR A 48 -2.25 -18.37 4.00
C THR A 48 -2.17 -16.86 4.30
N PRO A 49 -3.13 -16.29 5.05
CA PRO A 49 -3.24 -14.85 5.18
C PRO A 49 -2.12 -14.23 6.06
N PRO A 50 -1.65 -13.02 5.69
CA PRO A 50 -0.80 -12.20 6.56
C PRO A 50 -1.61 -11.58 7.71
N ASP A 51 -0.94 -10.94 8.65
CA ASP A 51 -1.59 -10.08 9.65
C ASP A 51 -1.96 -8.71 9.09
N VAL A 52 -1.25 -8.22 8.06
CA VAL A 52 -1.59 -7.02 7.28
C VAL A 52 -1.33 -7.27 5.78
N PHE A 53 -2.33 -7.00 4.95
CA PHE A 53 -2.21 -7.14 3.50
C PHE A 53 -1.99 -5.78 2.84
N ASN A 54 -0.81 -5.56 2.27
CA ASN A 54 -0.39 -4.29 1.69
C ASN A 54 -0.21 -4.39 0.17
N HIS A 55 -0.79 -3.45 -0.57
CA HIS A 55 -0.49 -3.20 -1.97
C HIS A 55 -0.52 -1.69 -2.21
N ASN A 56 0.60 -1.12 -2.67
CA ASN A 56 0.67 0.31 -2.93
C ASN A 56 0.00 0.68 -4.26
N LEU A 57 -0.74 1.79 -4.26
CA LEU A 57 -1.18 2.50 -5.46
C LEU A 57 -0.09 3.42 -6.02
N GLU A 58 0.79 3.94 -5.16
CA GLU A 58 1.91 4.84 -5.46
C GLU A 58 1.52 6.26 -5.88
N ASN A 59 0.56 6.48 -6.79
CA ASN A 59 0.19 7.84 -7.23
C ASN A 59 -1.22 7.89 -7.87
N VAL A 60 -1.61 9.07 -8.38
CA VAL A 60 -2.94 9.38 -8.91
C VAL A 60 -3.17 8.79 -10.31
N PRO A 61 -4.44 8.53 -10.71
CA PRO A 61 -4.76 7.88 -11.99
C PRO A 61 -4.13 8.55 -13.22
N ARG A 62 -4.06 9.88 -13.24
CA ARG A 62 -3.47 10.66 -14.35
C ARG A 62 -1.96 10.37 -14.54
N LEU A 63 -1.23 10.16 -13.45
CA LEU A 63 0.21 9.89 -13.46
C LEU A 63 0.55 8.40 -13.46
N TYR A 64 -0.44 7.53 -13.26
CA TYR A 64 -0.26 6.10 -13.00
C TYR A 64 0.58 5.39 -14.06
N ARG A 65 0.35 5.65 -15.34
CA ARG A 65 1.13 5.03 -16.44
C ARG A 65 2.59 5.47 -16.47
N GLN A 66 2.88 6.69 -16.02
CA GLN A 66 4.24 7.22 -15.96
C GLN A 66 4.99 6.66 -14.74
N VAL A 67 4.32 6.61 -13.59
CA VAL A 67 4.91 6.13 -12.33
C VAL A 67 5.01 4.60 -12.29
N ARG A 68 4.02 3.88 -12.84
CA ARG A 68 3.93 2.42 -12.80
C ARG A 68 3.64 1.82 -14.19
N PRO A 69 4.62 1.76 -15.10
CA PRO A 69 4.44 1.15 -16.41
C PRO A 69 3.87 -0.28 -16.34
N GLY A 70 2.70 -0.47 -16.96
CA GLY A 70 2.00 -1.75 -17.03
C GLY A 70 1.12 -2.11 -15.82
N ALA A 71 1.04 -1.25 -14.80
CA ALA A 71 0.03 -1.38 -13.74
C ALA A 71 -1.27 -0.68 -14.14
N ASP A 72 -2.39 -1.13 -13.58
CA ASP A 72 -3.70 -0.52 -13.76
C ASP A 72 -4.28 -0.09 -12.41
N TYR A 73 -4.76 1.16 -12.34
CA TYR A 73 -5.22 1.78 -11.09
C TYR A 73 -6.43 1.05 -10.51
N ASN A 74 -7.42 0.76 -11.36
CA ASN A 74 -8.65 0.08 -10.94
C ASN A 74 -8.36 -1.39 -10.59
N TRP A 75 -7.42 -2.04 -11.29
CA TRP A 75 -6.97 -3.38 -10.96
C TRP A 75 -6.31 -3.45 -9.57
N SER A 76 -5.49 -2.46 -9.22
CA SER A 76 -4.88 -2.35 -7.89
C SER A 76 -5.92 -2.13 -6.79
N LEU A 77 -6.92 -1.26 -7.02
CA LEU A 77 -8.03 -1.08 -6.09
C LEU A 77 -8.85 -2.36 -5.91
N LYS A 78 -9.18 -3.03 -7.00
CA LYS A 78 -9.95 -4.28 -6.99
C LYS A 78 -9.22 -5.42 -6.27
N LEU A 79 -7.88 -5.47 -6.35
CA LEU A 79 -7.09 -6.43 -5.59
C LEU A 79 -7.28 -6.24 -4.07
N LEU A 80 -7.21 -5.00 -3.59
CA LEU A 80 -7.38 -4.65 -2.18
C LEU A 80 -8.81 -4.91 -1.71
N GLU A 81 -9.80 -4.52 -2.51
CA GLU A 81 -11.23 -4.75 -2.24
C GLU A 81 -11.52 -6.24 -2.07
N ARG A 82 -11.14 -7.05 -3.05
CA ARG A 82 -11.45 -8.49 -3.04
C ARG A 82 -10.75 -9.24 -1.92
N PHE A 83 -9.52 -8.85 -1.57
CA PHE A 83 -8.86 -9.41 -0.38
C PHE A 83 -9.63 -9.03 0.88
N LYS A 84 -10.07 -7.77 0.99
CA LYS A 84 -10.84 -7.28 2.15
C LYS A 84 -12.19 -7.96 2.29
N GLU A 85 -12.89 -8.22 1.18
CA GLU A 85 -14.15 -8.97 1.16
C GLU A 85 -13.97 -10.41 1.67
N ALA A 86 -12.89 -11.08 1.26
CA ALA A 86 -12.56 -12.42 1.70
C ALA A 86 -12.10 -12.47 3.17
N HIS A 87 -11.40 -11.44 3.64
CA HIS A 87 -10.87 -11.33 5.01
C HIS A 87 -11.22 -10.00 5.68
N PRO A 88 -12.49 -9.78 6.10
CA PRO A 88 -12.92 -8.48 6.65
C PRO A 88 -12.18 -8.06 7.93
N HIS A 89 -11.65 -9.02 8.67
CA HIS A 89 -10.93 -8.81 9.93
C HIS A 89 -9.45 -8.49 9.74
N ILE A 90 -8.89 -8.72 8.55
CA ILE A 90 -7.48 -8.42 8.25
C ILE A 90 -7.38 -6.96 7.77
N PRO A 91 -6.50 -6.14 8.37
CA PRO A 91 -6.21 -4.81 7.87
C PRO A 91 -5.60 -4.85 6.48
N THR A 92 -6.11 -3.99 5.60
CA THR A 92 -5.53 -3.72 4.28
C THR A 92 -4.83 -2.37 4.30
N LYS A 93 -3.69 -2.29 3.61
CA LYS A 93 -2.81 -1.12 3.60
C LYS A 93 -2.47 -0.74 2.16
N SER A 94 -2.30 0.57 1.93
CA SER A 94 -1.73 1.08 0.67
C SER A 94 -0.83 2.28 0.94
N GLY A 95 0.20 2.40 0.11
CA GLY A 95 1.08 3.56 0.05
C GLY A 95 0.82 4.48 -1.15
N LEU A 96 1.04 5.77 -0.92
CA LEU A 96 1.05 6.85 -1.90
C LEU A 96 2.35 7.66 -1.75
N MET A 97 2.86 8.17 -2.87
CA MET A 97 3.99 9.07 -2.93
C MET A 97 3.58 10.41 -3.56
N VAL A 98 4.01 11.50 -2.94
CA VAL A 98 3.79 12.87 -3.41
C VAL A 98 5.08 13.51 -3.93
N GLY A 99 4.95 14.56 -4.72
CA GLY A 99 6.03 15.30 -5.35
C GLY A 99 6.31 14.93 -6.80
N LEU A 100 5.40 14.21 -7.49
CA LEU A 100 5.57 13.78 -8.89
C LEU A 100 4.71 14.59 -9.88
N GLY A 101 3.98 15.60 -9.40
CA GLY A 101 3.16 16.50 -10.22
C GLY A 101 1.66 16.31 -10.03
N GLU A 102 1.26 15.52 -9.03
CA GLU A 102 -0.10 15.49 -8.51
C GLU A 102 -0.42 16.72 -7.64
N THR A 103 -1.71 17.02 -7.54
CA THR A 103 -2.26 18.00 -6.60
C THR A 103 -2.73 17.33 -5.31
N ASN A 104 -2.85 18.10 -4.22
CA ASN A 104 -3.36 17.57 -2.94
C ASN A 104 -4.80 17.06 -3.10
N ASP A 105 -5.64 17.75 -3.89
CA ASP A 105 -7.01 17.31 -4.18
C ASP A 105 -7.05 15.95 -4.89
N GLU A 106 -6.17 15.71 -5.87
CA GLU A 106 -6.07 14.39 -6.52
C GLU A 106 -5.63 13.30 -5.54
N ILE A 107 -4.75 13.61 -4.58
CA ILE A 107 -4.36 12.66 -3.52
C ILE A 107 -5.53 12.36 -2.59
N ILE A 108 -6.28 13.37 -2.19
CA ILE A 108 -7.47 13.24 -1.33
C ILE A 108 -8.54 12.38 -2.03
N GLU A 109 -8.74 12.54 -3.35
CA GLU A 109 -9.61 11.64 -4.13
C GLU A 109 -9.11 10.19 -4.10
N VAL A 110 -7.81 9.95 -4.28
CA VAL A 110 -7.25 8.60 -4.17
C VAL A 110 -7.46 8.02 -2.76
N MET A 111 -7.36 8.83 -1.71
CA MET A 111 -7.66 8.39 -0.35
C MET A 111 -9.13 7.99 -0.17
N ARG A 112 -10.06 8.74 -0.78
CA ARG A 112 -11.49 8.38 -0.82
C ARG A 112 -11.68 7.06 -1.55
N ASP A 113 -11.02 6.87 -2.69
CA ASP A 113 -11.08 5.64 -3.47
C ASP A 113 -10.58 4.45 -2.64
N LEU A 114 -9.44 4.58 -1.97
CA LEU A 114 -8.89 3.56 -1.06
C LEU A 114 -9.90 3.18 0.04
N ARG A 115 -10.56 4.17 0.66
CA ARG A 115 -11.59 3.91 1.68
C ARG A 115 -12.81 3.21 1.10
N ARG A 116 -13.28 3.60 -0.09
CA ARG A 116 -14.40 2.92 -0.76
C ARG A 116 -14.10 1.44 -1.04
N HIS A 117 -12.84 1.10 -1.28
CA HIS A 117 -12.36 -0.28 -1.50
C HIS A 117 -11.88 -0.97 -0.21
N GLY A 118 -12.27 -0.45 0.97
CA GLY A 118 -12.07 -1.12 2.25
C GLY A 118 -10.65 -1.04 2.83
N VAL A 119 -9.76 -0.21 2.27
CA VAL A 119 -8.38 -0.03 2.75
C VAL A 119 -8.36 0.71 4.07
N THR A 120 -7.82 0.10 5.12
CA THR A 120 -7.88 0.65 6.49
C THR A 120 -6.63 1.40 6.93
N MET A 121 -5.48 1.16 6.29
CA MET A 121 -4.20 1.78 6.65
C MET A 121 -3.58 2.52 5.46
N LEU A 122 -2.98 3.68 5.72
CA LEU A 122 -2.36 4.54 4.71
C LEU A 122 -0.93 4.90 5.08
N THR A 123 -0.03 4.91 4.09
CA THR A 123 1.25 5.60 4.16
C THR A 123 1.36 6.62 3.03
N LEU A 124 1.71 7.86 3.36
CA LEU A 124 1.91 8.94 2.40
C LEU A 124 3.31 9.53 2.58
N GLY A 125 4.17 9.40 1.58
CA GLY A 125 5.57 9.82 1.67
C GLY A 125 6.02 10.73 0.54
N GLN A 126 7.10 11.50 0.75
CA GLN A 126 7.73 12.25 -0.34
C GLN A 126 8.46 11.29 -1.28
N TYR A 127 8.20 11.43 -2.58
CA TYR A 127 9.02 10.82 -3.62
C TYR A 127 10.42 11.46 -3.59
N LEU A 128 11.42 10.62 -3.40
CA LEU A 128 12.83 11.00 -3.49
C LEU A 128 13.41 10.30 -4.71
N GLN A 129 13.88 11.10 -5.67
CA GLN A 129 14.43 10.59 -6.92
C GLN A 129 15.65 9.70 -6.64
N PRO A 130 15.62 8.39 -6.96
CA PRO A 130 16.74 7.50 -6.66
C PRO A 130 17.98 7.80 -7.51
N SER A 131 17.79 8.20 -8.76
CA SER A 131 18.85 8.60 -9.69
C SER A 131 18.32 9.49 -10.80
N ARG A 132 19.21 10.13 -11.56
CA ARG A 132 18.87 11.04 -12.68
C ARG A 132 18.06 10.37 -13.81
N HIS A 133 18.01 9.04 -13.87
CA HIS A 133 17.23 8.30 -14.87
C HIS A 133 15.77 8.06 -14.45
N HIS A 134 15.42 8.35 -13.20
CA HIS A 134 14.05 8.25 -12.70
C HIS A 134 13.31 9.58 -12.88
N LEU A 135 11.98 9.54 -12.72
CA LEU A 135 11.14 10.74 -12.79
C LEU A 135 11.71 11.85 -11.89
N PRO A 136 11.78 13.11 -12.37
CA PRO A 136 12.24 14.22 -11.54
C PRO A 136 11.21 14.54 -10.47
N VAL A 137 11.68 15.00 -9.31
CA VAL A 137 10.80 15.58 -8.28
C VAL A 137 10.23 16.89 -8.83
N GLN A 138 8.91 17.02 -8.85
CA GLN A 138 8.18 18.21 -9.29
C GLN A 138 7.93 19.19 -8.13
N ARG A 139 7.75 18.66 -6.91
CA ARG A 139 7.50 19.47 -5.71
C ARG A 139 7.99 18.74 -4.46
N TYR A 140 8.50 19.51 -3.50
CA TYR A 140 8.69 19.06 -2.12
C TYR A 140 7.51 19.55 -1.30
N VAL A 141 6.72 18.61 -0.79
CA VAL A 141 5.54 18.89 0.03
C VAL A 141 5.99 19.29 1.43
N SER A 142 5.37 20.34 1.99
CA SER A 142 5.74 20.82 3.33
C SER A 142 5.25 19.86 4.42
N PRO A 143 5.87 19.87 5.62
CA PRO A 143 5.34 19.12 6.77
C PRO A 143 3.87 19.46 7.07
N ASP A 144 3.49 20.74 7.00
CA ASP A 144 2.11 21.18 7.25
C ASP A 144 1.12 20.54 6.25
N GLU A 145 1.48 20.45 4.97
CA GLU A 145 0.65 19.77 3.96
C GLU A 145 0.53 18.24 4.25
N PHE A 146 1.58 17.61 4.77
CA PHE A 146 1.48 16.21 5.23
C PHE A 146 0.55 16.05 6.43
N ASP A 147 0.58 17.00 7.37
CA ASP A 147 -0.31 17.01 8.54
C ASP A 147 -1.77 17.22 8.14
N GLU A 148 -2.04 18.10 7.17
CA GLU A 148 -3.37 18.29 6.58
C GLU A 148 -3.88 17.00 5.94
N MET A 149 -3.08 16.34 5.10
CA MET A 149 -3.46 15.07 4.47
C MET A 149 -3.63 13.94 5.51
N LYS A 150 -2.85 13.94 6.61
CA LYS A 150 -3.05 13.01 7.73
C LYS A 150 -4.39 13.26 8.40
N ALA A 151 -4.75 14.51 8.67
CA ALA A 151 -6.03 14.87 9.29
C ALA A 151 -7.21 14.43 8.41
N GLU A 152 -7.13 14.66 7.10
CA GLU A 152 -8.11 14.18 6.12
C GLU A 152 -8.21 12.64 6.12
N ALA A 153 -7.08 11.93 6.16
CA ALA A 153 -7.09 10.46 6.25
C ALA A 153 -7.83 9.98 7.50
N MET A 154 -7.52 10.55 8.66
CA MET A 154 -8.17 10.16 9.91
C MET A 154 -9.66 10.49 9.89
N ALA A 155 -10.06 11.63 9.31
CA ALA A 155 -11.46 12.02 9.15
C ALA A 155 -12.25 11.06 8.22
N MET A 156 -11.60 10.50 7.20
CA MET A 156 -12.18 9.47 6.32
C MET A 156 -12.26 8.08 6.97
N GLY A 157 -11.77 7.91 8.20
CA GLY A 157 -11.84 6.67 8.95
C GLY A 157 -10.77 5.65 8.59
N PHE A 158 -9.59 6.08 8.12
CA PHE A 158 -8.41 5.22 8.19
C PHE A 158 -8.10 4.91 9.66
N THR A 159 -7.85 3.64 10.00
CA THR A 159 -7.49 3.25 11.37
C THR A 159 -6.07 3.64 11.71
N HIS A 160 -5.22 3.80 10.69
CA HIS A 160 -3.85 4.27 10.82
C HIS A 160 -3.43 5.02 9.55
N ALA A 161 -2.87 6.22 9.72
CA ALA A 161 -2.30 7.01 8.62
C ALA A 161 -0.96 7.60 9.04
N ALA A 162 0.11 7.18 8.37
CA ALA A 162 1.43 7.79 8.51
C ALA A 162 1.69 8.67 7.29
N CYS A 163 1.80 9.97 7.52
CA CYS A 163 2.09 10.95 6.48
C CYS A 163 3.32 11.74 6.87
N GLY A 164 4.29 11.87 5.97
CA GLY A 164 5.47 12.69 6.22
C GLY A 164 6.57 12.51 5.18
N PRO A 165 7.56 13.41 5.12
CA PRO A 165 8.58 13.41 4.07
C PRO A 165 9.37 12.10 3.97
N PHE A 166 9.70 11.50 5.11
CA PHE A 166 10.51 10.28 5.19
C PHE A 166 9.69 8.99 5.35
N VAL A 167 8.36 9.09 5.33
CA VAL A 167 7.50 7.91 5.41
C VAL A 167 7.71 7.02 4.18
N ARG A 168 7.75 5.71 4.44
CA ARG A 168 7.80 4.63 3.45
C ARG A 168 6.76 3.58 3.81
N SER A 169 6.38 2.72 2.87
CA SER A 169 5.35 1.69 3.09
C SER A 169 5.68 0.74 4.25
N SER A 170 6.95 0.49 4.52
CA SER A 170 7.45 -0.29 5.67
C SER A 170 7.92 0.55 6.87
N TYR A 171 7.88 1.88 6.79
CA TYR A 171 8.36 2.75 7.86
C TYR A 171 7.53 2.54 9.12
N HIS A 172 8.15 1.94 10.14
CA HIS A 172 7.57 1.68 11.45
C HIS A 172 6.32 0.81 11.48
N ALA A 173 6.16 -0.14 10.55
CA ALA A 173 5.01 -1.05 10.52
C ALA A 173 4.68 -1.69 11.90
N ASP A 174 5.70 -1.91 12.73
CA ASP A 174 5.61 -2.41 14.10
C ASP A 174 5.03 -1.38 15.10
N MET A 175 5.38 -0.10 14.99
CA MET A 175 4.78 0.99 15.81
C MET A 175 3.41 1.43 15.26
N GLN A 176 3.20 1.34 13.95
CA GLN A 176 1.91 1.58 13.30
C GLN A 176 0.86 0.56 13.74
N ALA A 177 1.25 -0.72 13.85
CA ALA A 177 0.39 -1.78 14.39
C ALA A 177 0.05 -1.59 15.88
N LYS A 178 0.86 -0.81 16.61
CA LYS A 178 0.68 -0.48 18.03
C LYS A 178 -0.01 0.87 18.27
N GLY A 179 -0.21 1.68 17.24
CA GLY A 179 -0.83 3.01 17.34
C GLY A 179 0.07 4.11 17.91
N GLU A 180 1.40 3.94 17.88
CA GLU A 180 2.35 4.94 18.37
C GLU A 180 2.70 5.96 17.28
N GLU A 181 2.72 7.26 17.61
CA GLU A 181 3.11 8.32 16.68
C GLU A 181 4.63 8.35 16.46
N VAL A 182 5.02 8.40 15.19
CA VAL A 182 6.41 8.61 14.79
C VAL A 182 6.53 10.03 14.27
N LYS A 183 7.36 10.82 14.96
CA LYS A 183 7.76 12.17 14.57
C LYS A 183 8.91 12.14 13.55
#